data_AF-A0A0F6U2M3-F1
#
_entry.id   AF-A0A0F6U2M3-F1
#
_cell.length_a   1.000
_cell.length_b   1.000
_cell.length_c   1.000
_cell.angle_alpha   90.00
_cell.angle_beta   90.00
_cell.angle_gamma   90.00
#
_symmetry.space_group_name_H-M   'P 1'
#
loop_
_entity.id
_entity.type
_entity.pdbx_description
1 polymer ?
#
loop_
_entity_poly.entity_id
_entity_poly.type
_entity_poly.pdbx_seq_one_letter_code
_entity_poly.pdbx_strand_id
1 'polypeptide(L)'
;MEISQICLDLIKKWEGFRANAYLDPVGIPTIGYGTIRYPNGQPVELRDIVTEAEAEDLLKLEADDFAELVTKKVTVGLNQNQFDALVSFCYNVGGGAFQGSTLLKKLNSGDFTGAAEQFLVWNKATQNGVKIVLEGLTNRRREEKALFEKSGSEGKPLDKPEPSLQAQVDWLEGYRDRNNDDTIIVARKGSDVIEILTVESPDKEDLITVIRQYPNAKNFLIAPQEKQVPAGERILIQKRELATITKVDAPPSLDNQLLIIGMGADEDTPASLKQDIEELQVRLRDLGYYQGEIDGNFGSGTDQAVKAFQAKFFGANEADGKVGPLTWKKLWEGNPVPVTPPVGVSSPGKNYLKLTKTNKKDEFGCFVLKMEYFKDGQLKDSLNVCSGTPSRQIFKTATASVPKSFEPLPEGLWRIENIKWAGGPAHKDDYSGKFVFPDSGVGPVSTPLTYQKPNSTRRSAIEIHIDWNRRKKSPGTAGCVGIYTIGDYQRFVRWLRETDPRDFFVDWGLGTCPQP
;
A
#
# COMPACT_ATOMS: atom_id res chain seq x y z
N MET A 1 6.66 -9.93 -11.61
CA MET A 1 5.65 -10.98 -11.86
C MET A 1 5.26 -11.53 -10.50
N GLU A 2 4.02 -11.96 -10.33
CA GLU A 2 3.54 -12.55 -9.08
C GLU A 2 3.56 -14.08 -9.20
N ILE A 3 3.69 -14.80 -8.08
CA ILE A 3 3.63 -16.26 -8.09
C ILE A 3 2.21 -16.72 -8.42
N SER A 4 2.08 -17.73 -9.28
CA SER A 4 0.76 -18.30 -9.58
C SER A 4 0.39 -19.44 -8.62
N GLN A 5 -0.87 -19.88 -8.66
CA GLN A 5 -1.30 -21.09 -7.97
C GLN A 5 -0.53 -22.33 -8.46
N ILE A 6 -0.14 -22.39 -9.74
CA ILE A 6 0.69 -23.49 -10.28
C ILE A 6 2.05 -23.53 -9.57
N CYS A 7 2.64 -22.38 -9.27
CA CYS A 7 3.88 -22.30 -8.49
C CYS A 7 3.69 -22.89 -7.09
N LEU A 8 2.64 -22.46 -6.38
CA LEU A 8 2.35 -22.93 -5.03
C LEU A 8 2.09 -24.43 -5.00
N ASP A 9 1.25 -24.94 -5.91
CA ASP A 9 0.93 -26.36 -6.00
C ASP A 9 2.17 -27.22 -6.31
N LEU A 10 3.07 -26.72 -7.17
CA LEU A 10 4.34 -27.38 -7.46
C LEU A 10 5.24 -27.44 -6.22
N ILE A 11 5.37 -26.34 -5.46
CA ILE A 11 6.17 -26.33 -4.23
C ILE A 11 5.54 -27.25 -3.17
N LYS A 12 4.23 -27.14 -2.92
CA LYS A 12 3.50 -27.98 -1.94
C LYS A 12 3.68 -29.46 -2.22
N LYS A 13 3.61 -29.87 -3.49
CA LYS A 13 3.81 -31.25 -3.91
C LYS A 13 5.18 -31.81 -3.49
N TRP A 14 6.23 -31.00 -3.59
CA TRP A 14 7.61 -31.44 -3.35
C TRP A 14 8.08 -31.25 -1.91
N GLU A 15 7.61 -30.21 -1.22
CA GLU A 15 7.91 -30.00 0.21
C GLU A 15 7.07 -30.93 1.10
N GLY A 16 5.80 -31.09 0.74
CA GLY A 16 4.82 -31.87 1.51
C GLY A 16 4.39 -31.17 2.80
N PHE A 17 3.11 -31.30 3.15
CA PHE A 17 2.57 -30.70 4.37
C PHE A 17 2.95 -31.51 5.63
N ARG A 18 3.34 -30.79 6.70
CA ARG A 18 3.54 -31.31 8.05
C ARG A 18 2.89 -30.39 9.08
N ALA A 19 1.75 -30.83 9.63
CA ALA A 19 1.00 -30.07 10.65
C ALA A 19 1.77 -29.87 11.96
N ASN A 20 2.60 -30.84 12.35
CA ASN A 20 3.43 -30.77 13.56
C ASN A 20 4.88 -30.48 13.17
N ALA A 21 5.57 -29.65 13.96
CA ALA A 21 7.00 -29.41 13.77
C ALA A 21 7.81 -30.72 13.89
N TYR A 22 8.82 -30.85 13.04
CA TYR A 22 9.71 -32.01 12.97
C TYR A 22 11.16 -31.54 12.80
N LEU A 23 12.13 -32.43 13.04
CA LEU A 23 13.52 -32.16 12.71
C LEU A 23 13.79 -32.56 11.26
N ASP A 24 14.28 -31.62 10.46
CA ASP A 24 14.76 -31.90 9.11
C ASP A 24 16.03 -32.79 9.14
N PRO A 25 16.54 -33.27 7.98
CA PRO A 25 17.72 -34.13 7.93
C PRO A 25 19.01 -33.53 8.51
N VAL A 26 19.08 -32.22 8.72
CA VAL A 26 20.23 -31.52 9.33
C VAL A 26 19.96 -31.08 10.77
N GLY A 27 18.81 -31.48 11.35
CA GLY A 27 18.46 -31.27 12.75
C GLY A 27 17.84 -29.91 13.05
N ILE A 28 17.29 -29.21 12.05
CA ILE A 28 16.61 -27.93 12.23
C ILE A 28 15.10 -28.19 12.42
N PRO A 29 14.45 -27.59 13.45
CA PRO A 29 13.00 -27.62 13.56
C PRO A 29 12.32 -26.95 12.37
N THR A 30 11.42 -27.69 11.73
CA THR A 30 10.74 -27.32 10.49
C THR A 30 9.26 -27.68 10.60
N ILE A 31 8.37 -26.86 10.02
CA ILE A 31 6.92 -27.05 10.06
C ILE A 31 6.27 -26.66 8.72
N GLY A 32 5.04 -27.12 8.47
CA GLY A 32 4.29 -26.74 7.27
C GLY A 32 4.93 -27.29 5.99
N TYR A 33 5.21 -26.40 5.03
CA TYR A 33 5.88 -26.70 3.76
C TYR A 33 7.37 -26.26 3.78
N GLY A 34 8.08 -26.52 4.87
CA GLY A 34 9.53 -26.26 4.97
C GLY A 34 9.92 -25.02 5.77
N THR A 35 8.98 -24.37 6.46
CA THR A 35 9.24 -23.17 7.27
C THR A 35 10.08 -23.51 8.50
N ILE A 36 11.19 -22.78 8.69
CA ILE A 36 12.09 -22.90 9.86
C ILE A 36 12.06 -21.68 10.79
N ARG A 37 11.48 -20.57 10.32
CA ARG A 37 11.31 -19.32 11.07
C ARG A 37 10.01 -18.63 10.66
N TYR A 38 9.27 -18.15 11.64
CA TYR A 38 8.06 -17.36 11.41
C TYR A 38 8.40 -15.94 10.93
N PRO A 39 7.44 -15.20 10.33
CA PRO A 39 7.66 -13.85 9.80
C PRO A 39 8.15 -12.82 10.84
N ASN A 40 7.84 -13.07 12.12
CA ASN A 40 8.31 -12.30 13.26
C ASN A 40 9.79 -12.59 13.65
N GLY A 41 10.45 -13.51 12.95
CA GLY A 41 11.84 -13.92 13.16
C GLY A 41 12.03 -15.05 14.18
N GLN A 42 10.97 -15.49 14.86
CA GLN A 42 11.05 -16.59 15.82
C GLN A 42 11.35 -17.91 15.09
N PRO A 43 12.30 -18.72 15.60
CA PRO A 43 12.51 -20.06 15.08
C PRO A 43 11.31 -20.94 15.40
N VAL A 44 11.05 -21.93 14.55
CA VAL A 44 10.06 -22.98 14.83
C VAL A 44 10.53 -23.80 16.03
N GLU A 45 9.59 -24.17 16.89
CA GLU A 45 9.82 -25.04 18.03
C GLU A 45 9.11 -26.39 17.81
N LEU A 46 9.67 -27.50 18.32
CA LEU A 46 9.13 -28.85 18.10
C LEU A 46 7.72 -29.10 18.66
N ARG A 47 7.20 -28.16 19.46
CA ARG A 47 5.83 -28.18 19.99
C ARG A 47 4.82 -27.46 19.11
N ASP A 48 5.29 -26.77 18.07
CA ASP A 48 4.43 -25.94 17.23
C ASP A 48 3.54 -26.83 16.35
N ILE A 49 2.31 -26.36 16.16
CA ILE A 49 1.29 -26.98 15.32
C ILE A 49 0.71 -25.89 14.43
N VAL A 50 0.55 -26.20 13.15
CA VAL A 50 -0.10 -25.33 12.16
C VAL A 50 -1.16 -26.09 11.39
N THR A 51 -2.20 -25.37 11.00
CA THR A 51 -3.15 -25.84 9.98
C THR A 51 -2.52 -25.78 8.60
N GLU A 52 -3.10 -26.49 7.63
CA GLU A 52 -2.60 -26.45 6.24
C GLU A 52 -2.75 -25.06 5.63
N ALA A 53 -3.82 -24.32 5.99
CA ALA A 53 -4.01 -22.93 5.58
C ALA A 53 -2.92 -22.00 6.15
N GLU A 54 -2.57 -22.12 7.43
CA GLU A 54 -1.48 -21.32 8.02
C GLU A 54 -0.12 -21.69 7.41
N ALA A 55 0.12 -22.97 7.09
CA ALA A 55 1.33 -23.40 6.38
C ALA A 55 1.39 -22.86 4.94
N GLU A 56 0.24 -22.75 4.27
CA GLU A 56 0.13 -22.15 2.94
C GLU A 56 0.40 -20.64 2.96
N ASP A 57 -0.09 -19.91 3.97
CA ASP A 57 0.23 -18.49 4.15
C ASP A 57 1.73 -18.26 4.35
N LEU A 58 2.39 -19.12 5.13
CA LEU A 58 3.84 -19.09 5.33
C LEU A 58 4.59 -19.39 4.02
N LEU A 59 4.17 -20.45 3.31
CA LEU A 59 4.70 -20.81 2.00
C LEU A 59 4.59 -19.65 1.00
N LYS A 60 3.43 -18.97 0.95
CA LYS A 60 3.20 -17.85 0.03
C LYS A 60 4.17 -16.70 0.30
N LEU A 61 4.34 -16.34 1.58
CA LEU A 61 5.29 -15.30 1.98
C LEU A 61 6.74 -15.64 1.60
N GLU A 62 7.17 -16.87 1.87
CA GLU A 62 8.53 -17.32 1.52
C GLU A 62 8.74 -17.42 0.00
N ALA A 63 7.72 -17.86 -0.74
CA ALA A 63 7.74 -17.92 -2.20
C ALA A 63 7.78 -16.50 -2.82
N ASP A 64 7.11 -15.51 -2.24
CA ASP A 64 7.16 -14.11 -2.67
C ASP A 64 8.57 -13.52 -2.52
N ASP A 65 9.30 -13.84 -1.44
CA ASP A 65 10.70 -13.42 -1.27
C ASP A 65 11.59 -13.97 -2.41
N PHE A 66 11.35 -15.20 -2.86
CA PHE A 66 12.05 -15.77 -4.01
C PHE A 66 11.56 -15.19 -5.35
N ALA A 67 10.29 -14.84 -5.46
CA ALA A 67 9.70 -14.16 -6.62
C ALA A 67 10.33 -12.78 -6.85
N GLU A 68 10.55 -12.01 -5.78
CA GLU A 68 11.31 -10.75 -5.82
C GLU A 68 12.75 -10.98 -6.29
N LEU A 69 13.41 -12.02 -5.77
CA LEU A 69 14.78 -12.36 -6.17
C LEU A 69 14.86 -12.71 -7.66
N VAL A 70 13.95 -13.55 -8.17
CA VAL A 70 13.90 -13.92 -9.59
C VAL A 70 13.65 -12.67 -10.44
N THR A 71 12.66 -11.85 -10.07
CA THR A 71 12.35 -10.58 -10.77
C THR A 71 13.56 -9.65 -10.85
N LYS A 72 14.34 -9.55 -9.77
CA LYS A 72 15.52 -8.68 -9.70
C LYS A 72 16.71 -9.21 -10.50
N LYS A 73 16.84 -10.52 -10.64
CA LYS A 73 18.05 -11.17 -11.17
C LYS A 73 17.92 -11.58 -12.63
N VAL A 74 16.71 -11.83 -13.11
CA VAL A 74 16.46 -12.17 -14.51
C VAL A 74 16.32 -10.90 -15.34
N THR A 75 17.10 -10.77 -16.40
CA THR A 75 17.16 -9.57 -17.25
C THR A 75 16.43 -9.72 -18.59
N VAL A 76 15.93 -10.93 -18.87
CA VAL A 76 15.14 -11.24 -20.07
C VAL A 76 13.67 -11.36 -19.73
N GLY A 77 12.78 -11.15 -20.71
CA GLY A 77 11.35 -11.37 -20.51
C GLY A 77 11.06 -12.84 -20.22
N LEU A 78 10.25 -13.09 -19.19
CA LEU A 78 9.77 -14.41 -18.82
C LEU A 78 8.27 -14.51 -19.07
N ASN A 79 7.81 -15.69 -19.46
CA ASN A 79 6.38 -16.03 -19.31
C ASN A 79 6.11 -16.53 -17.88
N GLN A 80 4.83 -16.65 -17.52
CA GLN A 80 4.44 -17.02 -16.15
C GLN A 80 5.00 -18.38 -15.73
N ASN A 81 4.97 -19.39 -16.60
CA ASN A 81 5.48 -20.73 -16.26
C ASN A 81 6.99 -20.73 -16.00
N GLN A 82 7.75 -19.98 -16.80
CA GLN A 82 9.19 -19.82 -16.61
C GLN A 82 9.48 -19.14 -15.27
N PHE A 83 8.72 -18.10 -14.93
CA PHE A 83 8.82 -17.41 -13.65
C PHE A 83 8.54 -18.37 -12.48
N ASP A 84 7.40 -19.06 -12.51
CA ASP A 84 6.97 -20.00 -11.47
C ASP A 84 7.98 -21.15 -11.27
N ALA A 85 8.53 -21.70 -12.36
CA ALA A 85 9.54 -22.75 -12.30
C ALA A 85 10.82 -22.28 -11.62
N LEU A 86 11.26 -21.03 -11.89
CA LEU A 86 12.43 -20.44 -11.26
C LEU A 86 12.19 -20.16 -9.78
N VAL A 87 10.99 -19.74 -9.38
CA VAL A 87 10.62 -19.53 -7.97
C VAL A 87 10.64 -20.85 -7.21
N SER A 88 10.01 -21.90 -7.76
CA SER A 88 10.03 -23.24 -7.15
C SER A 88 11.45 -23.80 -7.01
N PHE A 89 12.30 -23.56 -8.01
CA PHE A 89 13.72 -23.90 -7.97
C PHE A 89 14.47 -23.13 -6.86
N CYS A 90 14.24 -21.82 -6.76
CA CYS A 90 14.84 -20.97 -5.72
C CYS A 90 14.42 -21.40 -4.32
N TYR A 91 13.15 -21.78 -4.13
CA TYR A 91 12.64 -22.28 -2.86
C TYR A 91 13.43 -23.50 -2.38
N ASN A 92 13.76 -24.42 -3.29
CA ASN A 92 14.53 -25.61 -2.96
C ASN A 92 16.02 -25.37 -2.71
N VAL A 93 16.67 -24.62 -3.60
CA VAL A 93 18.15 -24.51 -3.61
C VAL A 93 18.66 -23.30 -2.84
N GLY A 94 17.77 -22.38 -2.48
CA GLY A 94 18.07 -21.09 -1.88
C GLY A 94 18.53 -20.04 -2.89
N GLY A 95 18.28 -18.77 -2.55
CA GLY A 95 18.56 -17.64 -3.42
C GLY A 95 20.04 -17.40 -3.73
N GLY A 96 20.94 -17.79 -2.83
CA GLY A 96 22.38 -17.70 -3.06
C GLY A 96 22.85 -18.66 -4.18
N ALA A 97 22.35 -19.89 -4.15
CA ALA A 97 22.67 -20.90 -5.16
C ALA A 97 22.13 -20.51 -6.54
N PHE A 98 20.90 -20.01 -6.59
CA PHE A 98 20.29 -19.50 -7.83
C PHE A 98 21.12 -18.38 -8.47
N GLN A 99 21.50 -17.36 -7.69
CA GLN A 99 22.28 -16.22 -8.19
C GLN A 99 23.65 -16.63 -8.76
N GLY A 100 24.30 -17.64 -8.18
CA GLY A 100 25.58 -18.16 -8.65
C GLY A 100 25.47 -19.16 -9.81
N SER A 101 24.25 -19.57 -10.18
CA SER A 101 24.02 -20.71 -11.06
C SER A 101 24.38 -20.43 -12.52
N THR A 102 24.82 -21.48 -13.22
CA THR A 102 24.92 -21.48 -14.69
C THR A 102 23.54 -21.32 -15.34
N LEU A 103 22.48 -21.76 -14.66
CA LEU A 103 21.09 -21.59 -15.08
C LEU A 103 20.78 -20.11 -15.33
N LEU A 104 20.97 -19.26 -14.30
CA LEU A 104 20.69 -17.83 -14.40
C LEU A 104 21.59 -17.15 -15.45
N LYS A 105 22.87 -17.54 -15.53
CA LYS A 105 23.81 -17.00 -16.53
C LYS A 105 23.33 -17.25 -17.96
N LYS A 106 22.92 -18.49 -18.27
CA LYS A 106 22.39 -18.86 -19.59
C LYS A 106 21.06 -18.17 -19.90
N LEU A 107 20.17 -18.12 -18.91
CA LEU A 107 18.89 -17.44 -19.06
C LEU A 107 19.07 -15.95 -19.42
N ASN A 108 19.94 -15.24 -18.69
CA ASN A 108 20.19 -13.82 -18.94
C ASN A 108 20.93 -13.55 -20.25
N SER A 109 21.61 -14.54 -20.83
CA SER A 109 22.14 -14.44 -22.20
C SER A 109 21.13 -14.80 -23.28
N GLY A 110 19.87 -15.07 -22.93
CA GLY A 110 18.81 -15.50 -23.85
C GLY A 110 18.86 -16.97 -24.25
N ASP A 111 19.71 -17.79 -23.63
CA ASP A 111 19.81 -19.24 -23.87
C ASP A 111 18.78 -19.97 -23.01
N PHE A 112 17.49 -19.86 -23.37
CA PHE A 112 16.38 -20.48 -22.63
C PHE A 112 16.46 -22.01 -22.62
N THR A 113 16.77 -22.62 -23.77
CA THR A 113 16.93 -24.08 -23.88
C THR A 113 18.09 -24.57 -23.01
N GLY A 114 19.24 -23.90 -23.08
CA GLY A 114 20.37 -24.25 -22.24
C GLY A 114 20.11 -23.99 -20.76
N ALA A 115 19.34 -22.97 -20.40
CA ALA A 115 18.91 -22.71 -19.02
C ALA A 115 17.99 -23.83 -18.50
N ALA A 116 17.05 -24.31 -19.31
CA ALA A 116 16.17 -25.42 -18.96
C ALA A 116 16.97 -26.70 -18.62
N GLU A 117 18.03 -27.01 -19.38
CA GLU A 117 18.91 -28.14 -19.06
C GLU A 117 19.68 -27.96 -17.74
N GLN A 118 19.88 -26.72 -17.28
CA GLN A 118 20.56 -26.48 -16.01
C GLN A 118 19.69 -26.80 -14.79
N PHE A 119 18.39 -27.03 -14.90
CA PHE A 119 17.62 -27.55 -13.76
C PHE A 119 18.12 -28.95 -13.36
N LEU A 120 18.40 -29.81 -14.35
CA LEU A 120 18.67 -31.24 -14.13
C LEU A 120 19.98 -31.51 -13.36
N VAL A 121 20.92 -30.57 -13.34
CA VAL A 121 22.20 -30.75 -12.63
C VAL A 121 22.09 -30.49 -11.12
N TRP A 122 21.01 -29.88 -10.65
CA TRP A 122 20.75 -29.59 -9.23
C TRP A 122 19.98 -30.72 -8.55
N ASN A 123 20.52 -31.93 -8.67
CA ASN A 123 19.92 -33.15 -8.16
C ASN A 123 20.78 -33.89 -7.13
N LYS A 124 21.80 -33.22 -6.56
CA LYS A 124 22.77 -33.84 -5.64
C LYS A 124 22.69 -33.23 -4.25
N ALA A 125 22.85 -34.08 -3.24
CA ALA A 125 23.09 -33.66 -1.85
C ALA A 125 24.43 -34.21 -1.37
N THR A 126 25.02 -33.57 -0.35
CA THR A 126 26.26 -34.04 0.27
C THR A 126 25.92 -34.95 1.44
N GLN A 127 26.30 -36.22 1.35
CA GLN A 127 26.20 -37.17 2.45
C GLN A 127 27.61 -37.68 2.77
N ASN A 128 28.06 -37.50 4.01
CA ASN A 128 29.40 -37.88 4.46
C ASN A 128 30.54 -37.31 3.58
N GLY A 129 30.40 -36.07 3.11
CA GLY A 129 31.40 -35.40 2.25
C GLY A 129 31.38 -35.80 0.77
N VAL A 130 30.51 -36.73 0.37
CA VAL A 130 30.35 -37.17 -1.02
C VAL A 130 29.05 -36.65 -1.60
N LYS A 131 29.08 -36.13 -2.83
CA LYS A 131 27.87 -35.72 -3.55
C LYS A 131 27.19 -36.95 -4.15
N ILE A 132 26.01 -37.27 -3.65
CA ILE A 132 25.16 -38.34 -4.18
C ILE A 132 23.98 -37.76 -4.94
N VAL A 133 23.54 -38.44 -6.00
CA VAL A 133 22.31 -38.07 -6.71
C VAL A 133 21.11 -38.51 -5.89
N LEU A 134 20.16 -37.61 -5.68
CA LEU A 134 18.89 -37.92 -5.04
C LEU A 134 17.79 -38.04 -6.11
N GLU A 135 17.09 -39.16 -6.10
CA GLU A 135 16.00 -39.42 -7.04
C GLU A 135 14.86 -38.42 -6.88
N GLY A 136 14.50 -38.06 -5.64
CA GLY A 136 13.49 -37.04 -5.36
C GLY A 136 13.82 -35.68 -5.99
N LEU A 137 15.07 -35.21 -5.83
CA LEU A 137 15.51 -33.98 -6.50
C LEU A 137 15.55 -34.13 -8.02
N THR A 138 15.94 -35.30 -8.53
CA THR A 138 15.94 -35.56 -9.98
C THR A 138 14.53 -35.42 -10.57
N ASN A 139 13.52 -35.95 -9.89
CA ASN A 139 12.13 -35.83 -10.33
C ASN A 139 11.58 -34.40 -10.17
N ARG A 140 11.89 -33.72 -9.07
CA ARG A 140 11.56 -32.29 -8.89
C ARG A 140 12.12 -31.42 -10.01
N ARG A 141 13.41 -31.58 -10.33
CA ARG A 141 14.07 -30.83 -11.40
C ARG A 141 13.47 -31.09 -12.77
N ARG A 142 12.98 -32.32 -13.04
CA ARG A 142 12.27 -32.64 -14.29
C ARG A 142 10.93 -31.92 -14.39
N GLU A 143 10.18 -31.82 -13.30
CA GLU A 143 8.89 -31.12 -13.29
C GLU A 143 9.04 -29.60 -13.38
N GLU A 144 10.01 -29.02 -12.67
CA GLU A 144 10.34 -27.59 -12.81
C GLU A 144 10.83 -27.27 -14.22
N LYS A 145 11.69 -28.11 -14.80
CA LYS A 145 12.09 -27.99 -16.22
C LYS A 145 10.88 -28.07 -17.15
N ALA A 146 10.01 -29.06 -16.96
CA ALA A 146 8.83 -29.24 -17.81
C ALA A 146 7.88 -28.02 -17.71
N LEU A 147 7.72 -27.44 -16.51
CA LEU A 147 6.98 -26.19 -16.33
C LEU A 147 7.68 -25.04 -17.08
N PHE A 148 8.99 -24.88 -16.90
CA PHE A 148 9.79 -23.84 -17.57
C PHE A 148 9.71 -23.91 -19.12
N GLU A 149 9.66 -25.12 -19.68
CA GLU A 149 9.56 -25.37 -21.13
C GLU A 149 8.12 -25.28 -21.66
N LYS A 150 7.11 -25.33 -20.78
CA LYS A 150 5.71 -25.28 -21.18
C LYS A 150 5.34 -23.89 -21.69
N SER A 151 4.83 -23.83 -22.91
CA SER A 151 4.28 -22.61 -23.51
C SER A 151 2.81 -22.40 -23.10
N GLY A 152 2.48 -21.29 -22.43
CA GLY A 152 1.11 -20.86 -22.00
C GLY A 152 0.80 -21.14 -20.51
N SER A 153 0.44 -20.14 -19.68
CA SER A 153 -0.86 -19.44 -19.67
C SER A 153 -0.86 -17.90 -19.55
N GLU A 154 0.27 -17.21 -19.80
CA GLU A 154 0.32 -15.86 -20.40
C GLU A 154 1.71 -15.66 -21.04
N GLY A 155 1.74 -15.40 -22.36
CA GLY A 155 2.90 -14.88 -23.09
C GLY A 155 3.68 -15.86 -23.98
N LYS A 156 3.57 -15.68 -25.30
CA LYS A 156 4.76 -15.62 -26.16
C LYS A 156 5.45 -14.27 -25.86
N PRO A 157 6.77 -14.17 -25.75
CA PRO A 157 7.43 -12.86 -25.76
C PRO A 157 7.10 -12.20 -27.11
N LEU A 158 6.32 -11.11 -27.09
CA LEU A 158 6.15 -10.23 -28.24
C LEU A 158 6.91 -8.94 -27.94
N ASP A 159 7.57 -8.42 -28.97
CA ASP A 159 8.53 -7.31 -28.93
C ASP A 159 8.05 -6.09 -28.14
N LYS A 160 9.01 -5.26 -27.69
CA LYS A 160 8.78 -4.03 -26.91
C LYS A 160 7.57 -3.24 -27.44
N PRO A 161 6.61 -2.82 -26.58
CA PRO A 161 5.54 -1.95 -27.03
C PRO A 161 6.12 -0.61 -27.49
N GLU A 162 5.73 -0.18 -28.68
CA GLU A 162 5.89 1.22 -29.13
C GLU A 162 5.25 2.15 -28.08
N PRO A 163 5.94 3.24 -27.67
CA PRO A 163 5.42 4.16 -26.67
C PRO A 163 4.12 4.85 -27.15
N SER A 164 3.14 5.00 -26.26
CA SER A 164 1.89 5.71 -26.53
C SER A 164 2.15 7.14 -27.03
N LEU A 165 1.24 7.71 -27.84
CA LEU A 165 1.39 9.07 -28.39
C LEU A 165 1.69 10.09 -27.28
N GLN A 166 1.03 9.99 -26.14
CA GLN A 166 1.25 10.86 -24.98
C GLN A 166 2.61 10.63 -24.30
N ALA A 167 3.15 9.41 -24.34
CA ALA A 167 4.51 9.13 -23.87
C ALA A 167 5.58 9.58 -24.88
N GLN A 168 5.22 9.87 -26.14
CA GLN A 168 6.14 10.43 -27.12
C GLN A 168 6.30 11.95 -26.99
N VAL A 169 5.40 12.60 -26.23
CA VAL A 169 5.41 14.04 -25.97
C VAL A 169 6.50 14.41 -24.98
N ASP A 170 7.36 15.36 -25.33
CA ASP A 170 8.45 15.86 -24.50
C ASP A 170 8.21 17.28 -23.95
N TRP A 171 7.25 18.03 -24.50
CA TRP A 171 6.75 19.27 -23.90
C TRP A 171 5.34 19.65 -24.37
N LEU A 172 4.70 20.53 -23.62
CA LEU A 172 3.36 21.06 -23.85
C LEU A 172 3.41 22.57 -24.05
N GLU A 173 2.52 23.08 -24.90
CA GLU A 173 2.38 24.50 -25.18
C GLU A 173 0.93 24.96 -25.00
N GLY A 174 0.68 25.83 -24.03
CA GLY A 174 -0.64 26.39 -23.73
C GLY A 174 -0.92 27.66 -24.53
N TYR A 175 -2.10 27.75 -25.13
CA TYR A 175 -2.62 28.88 -25.87
C TYR A 175 -3.97 29.31 -25.26
N ARG A 176 -4.35 30.57 -25.50
CA ARG A 176 -5.67 31.10 -25.13
C ARG A 176 -6.47 31.39 -26.39
N ASP A 177 -7.64 30.79 -26.54
CA ASP A 177 -8.51 31.07 -27.69
C ASP A 177 -9.11 32.48 -27.53
N ARG A 178 -8.95 33.32 -28.56
CA ARG A 178 -9.39 34.72 -28.54
C ARG A 178 -10.91 34.87 -28.67
N ASN A 179 -11.61 33.83 -29.11
CA ASN A 179 -13.04 33.91 -29.41
C ASN A 179 -13.94 33.43 -28.28
N ASN A 180 -13.46 32.52 -27.42
CA ASN A 180 -14.32 31.79 -26.47
C ASN A 180 -13.72 31.62 -25.05
N ASP A 181 -12.55 32.23 -24.78
CA ASP A 181 -11.77 32.10 -23.53
C ASP A 181 -11.33 30.66 -23.16
N ASP A 182 -11.43 29.74 -24.11
CA ASP A 182 -11.01 28.35 -23.96
C ASP A 182 -9.48 28.25 -23.85
N THR A 183 -9.02 27.30 -23.02
CA THR A 183 -7.60 26.96 -22.92
C THR A 183 -7.28 25.88 -23.94
N ILE A 184 -6.34 26.17 -24.85
CA ILE A 184 -5.87 25.20 -25.84
C ILE A 184 -4.50 24.68 -25.42
N ILE A 185 -4.27 23.37 -25.47
CA ILE A 185 -2.99 22.75 -25.16
C ILE A 185 -2.49 22.00 -26.39
N VAL A 186 -1.27 22.30 -26.83
CA VAL A 186 -0.60 21.62 -27.93
C VAL A 186 0.49 20.73 -27.35
N ALA A 187 0.36 19.42 -27.55
CA ALA A 187 1.33 18.43 -27.10
C ALA A 187 2.36 18.16 -28.20
N ARG A 188 3.65 18.20 -27.87
CA ARG A 188 4.73 18.19 -28.86
C ARG A 188 5.82 17.18 -28.56
N LYS A 189 6.49 16.75 -29.64
CA LYS A 189 7.75 16.01 -29.63
C LYS A 189 8.78 16.81 -30.43
N GLY A 190 9.67 17.52 -29.76
CA GLY A 190 10.53 18.50 -30.44
C GLY A 190 9.70 19.57 -31.16
N SER A 191 9.80 19.66 -32.49
CA SER A 191 9.01 20.59 -33.31
C SER A 191 7.62 20.06 -33.68
N ASP A 192 7.41 18.75 -33.58
CA ASP A 192 6.25 18.09 -34.15
C ASP A 192 5.04 18.24 -33.23
N VAL A 193 3.87 18.47 -33.82
CA VAL A 193 2.59 18.49 -33.09
C VAL A 193 2.08 17.06 -33.04
N ILE A 194 1.95 16.54 -31.82
CA ILE A 194 1.43 15.20 -31.56
C ILE A 194 -0.09 15.28 -31.37
N GLU A 195 -0.57 16.21 -30.54
CA GLU A 195 -2.00 16.38 -30.25
C GLU A 195 -2.35 17.86 -29.96
N ILE A 196 -3.61 18.25 -30.19
CA ILE A 196 -4.17 19.56 -29.82
C ILE A 196 -5.46 19.35 -29.02
N LEU A 197 -5.53 19.91 -27.83
CA LEU A 197 -6.65 19.81 -26.89
C LEU A 197 -7.31 21.16 -26.68
N THR A 198 -8.64 21.20 -26.60
CA THR A 198 -9.42 22.36 -26.16
C THR A 198 -10.10 22.02 -24.84
N VAL A 199 -9.80 22.79 -23.79
CA VAL A 199 -10.36 22.63 -22.44
C VAL A 199 -11.41 23.72 -22.22
N GLU A 200 -12.69 23.32 -22.13
CA GLU A 200 -13.85 24.22 -21.99
C GLU A 200 -14.10 24.66 -20.53
N SER A 201 -13.25 24.21 -19.60
CA SER A 201 -13.37 24.51 -18.17
C SER A 201 -12.32 25.54 -17.74
N PRO A 202 -12.71 26.64 -17.07
CA PRO A 202 -11.78 27.55 -16.42
C PRO A 202 -11.21 26.96 -15.12
N ASP A 203 -11.60 25.74 -14.74
CA ASP A 203 -11.15 25.10 -13.51
C ASP A 203 -9.72 24.57 -13.63
N LYS A 204 -8.91 24.93 -12.65
CA LYS A 204 -7.52 24.53 -12.52
C LYS A 204 -7.37 23.01 -12.41
N GLU A 205 -8.32 22.30 -11.81
CA GLU A 205 -8.25 20.85 -11.61
C GLU A 205 -8.46 20.08 -12.92
N ASP A 206 -9.29 20.59 -13.82
CA ASP A 206 -9.48 20.01 -15.15
C ASP A 206 -8.21 20.17 -16.00
N LEU A 207 -7.57 21.33 -15.91
CA LEU A 207 -6.28 21.59 -16.56
C LEU A 207 -5.17 20.66 -16.04
N ILE A 208 -5.09 20.46 -14.72
CA ILE A 208 -4.13 19.53 -14.09
C ILE A 208 -4.38 18.10 -14.56
N THR A 209 -5.65 17.70 -14.67
CA THR A 209 -6.05 16.37 -15.14
C THR A 209 -5.57 16.13 -16.57
N VAL A 210 -5.69 17.13 -17.44
CA VAL A 210 -5.21 17.05 -18.83
C VAL A 210 -3.68 16.97 -18.90
N ILE A 211 -2.96 17.81 -18.15
CA ILE A 211 -1.49 17.83 -18.16
C ILE A 211 -0.89 16.49 -17.68
N ARG A 212 -1.54 15.83 -16.70
CA ARG A 212 -1.10 14.52 -16.17
C ARG A 212 -1.12 13.38 -17.20
N GLN A 213 -1.79 13.56 -18.33
CA GLN A 213 -1.84 12.54 -19.39
C GLN A 213 -0.51 12.43 -20.15
N TYR A 214 0.41 13.40 -20.00
CA TYR A 214 1.67 13.49 -20.74
C TYR A 214 2.89 13.27 -19.84
N PRO A 215 3.24 12.01 -19.50
CA PRO A 215 4.21 11.70 -18.45
C PRO A 215 5.66 12.11 -18.77
N ASN A 216 5.98 12.28 -20.07
CA ASN A 216 7.31 12.62 -20.53
C ASN A 216 7.46 14.11 -20.89
N ALA A 217 6.37 14.89 -20.78
CA ALA A 217 6.41 16.33 -20.99
C ALA A 217 7.20 17.01 -19.88
N LYS A 218 8.39 17.53 -20.20
CA LYS A 218 9.29 18.16 -19.23
C LYS A 218 8.97 19.63 -19.00
N ASN A 219 8.29 20.26 -19.96
CA ASN A 219 7.98 21.68 -19.93
C ASN A 219 6.52 21.92 -20.33
N PHE A 220 5.91 22.92 -19.68
CA PHE A 220 4.65 23.52 -20.11
C PHE A 220 4.90 25.01 -20.33
N LEU A 221 4.82 25.45 -21.59
CA LEU A 221 5.10 26.84 -21.97
C LEU A 221 3.81 27.53 -22.38
N ILE A 222 3.62 28.76 -21.95
CA ILE A 222 2.51 29.59 -22.43
C ILE A 222 2.97 30.30 -23.69
N ALA A 223 2.25 30.10 -24.79
CA ALA A 223 2.52 30.75 -26.06
C ALA A 223 2.32 32.28 -25.93
N PRO A 224 3.20 33.10 -26.55
CA PRO A 224 3.00 34.54 -26.63
C PRO A 224 1.65 34.88 -27.26
N GLN A 225 1.07 36.03 -26.87
CA GLN A 225 -0.27 36.40 -27.27
C GLN A 225 -0.43 36.51 -28.80
N GLU A 226 0.62 36.85 -29.56
CA GLU A 226 0.57 36.92 -31.02
C GLU A 226 0.80 35.58 -31.74
N LYS A 227 1.21 34.52 -31.04
CA LYS A 227 1.51 33.22 -31.63
C LYS A 227 0.22 32.48 -31.98
N GLN A 228 0.06 32.11 -33.25
CA GLN A 228 -1.09 31.33 -33.71
C GLN A 228 -1.01 29.87 -33.24
N VAL A 229 -2.17 29.30 -32.89
CA VAL A 229 -2.31 27.87 -32.62
C VAL A 229 -2.03 27.11 -33.93
N PRO A 230 -1.23 26.03 -33.93
CA PRO A 230 -1.01 25.19 -35.10
C PRO A 230 -2.32 24.65 -35.68
N ALA A 231 -2.36 24.45 -37.00
CA ALA A 231 -3.49 23.80 -37.65
C ALA A 231 -3.49 22.30 -37.33
N GLY A 232 -4.63 21.76 -36.93
CA GLY A 232 -4.82 20.34 -36.61
C GLY A 232 -6.20 20.05 -36.02
N GLU A 233 -6.53 18.77 -35.93
CA GLU A 233 -7.74 18.29 -35.26
C GLU A 233 -7.67 18.61 -33.76
N ARG A 234 -8.78 19.12 -33.19
CA ARG A 234 -8.85 19.52 -31.77
C ARG A 234 -9.71 18.52 -30.98
N ILE A 235 -9.16 18.01 -29.89
CA ILE A 235 -9.85 17.11 -28.96
C ILE A 235 -10.49 17.93 -27.84
N LEU A 236 -11.80 17.78 -27.63
CA LEU A 236 -12.58 18.58 -26.67
C LEU A 236 -12.67 17.93 -25.30
N ILE A 237 -12.42 18.69 -24.23
CA ILE A 237 -12.58 18.26 -22.84
C ILE A 237 -13.73 19.06 -22.18
N GLN A 238 -14.86 18.38 -21.90
CA GLN A 238 -16.12 18.99 -21.42
C GLN A 238 -16.18 19.21 -19.91
N LYS A 239 -17.00 20.19 -19.48
CA LYS A 239 -17.32 20.53 -18.08
C LYS A 239 -18.15 19.43 -17.38
N ARG A 240 -17.79 19.09 -16.14
CA ARG A 240 -18.47 18.04 -15.34
C ARG A 240 -19.78 18.55 -14.69
N GLU A 241 -20.92 17.90 -14.91
CA GLU A 241 -22.19 18.17 -14.19
C GLU A 241 -22.36 17.26 -12.96
N LEU A 242 -22.82 17.84 -11.83
CA LEU A 242 -23.11 17.14 -10.58
C LEU A 242 -24.59 16.68 -10.54
N ALA A 243 -24.85 15.38 -10.33
CA ALA A 243 -26.19 14.82 -10.27
C ALA A 243 -26.86 14.98 -8.88
N THR A 244 -28.13 15.39 -8.85
CA THR A 244 -29.01 15.46 -7.65
C THR A 244 -29.80 14.16 -7.46
N ILE A 245 -29.81 13.60 -6.24
CA ILE A 245 -30.63 12.42 -5.86
C ILE A 245 -31.64 12.78 -4.76
N THR A 246 -32.90 12.35 -4.93
CA THR A 246 -34.08 12.66 -4.10
C THR A 246 -34.40 11.54 -3.09
N LYS A 247 -35.14 11.87 -2.01
CA LYS A 247 -35.60 11.00 -0.91
C LYS A 247 -36.34 9.73 -1.43
N VAL A 248 -36.08 8.56 -0.84
CA VAL A 248 -36.72 7.28 -1.20
C VAL A 248 -37.73 6.88 -0.13
N ASP A 249 -38.99 6.64 -0.52
CA ASP A 249 -40.10 6.31 0.39
C ASP A 249 -40.07 4.85 0.91
N ALA A 250 -39.26 3.99 0.30
CA ALA A 250 -39.04 2.60 0.72
C ALA A 250 -37.52 2.32 0.85
N PRO A 251 -36.95 2.32 2.07
CA PRO A 251 -35.53 2.05 2.26
C PRO A 251 -35.19 0.58 1.91
N PRO A 252 -33.99 0.31 1.36
CA PRO A 252 -33.54 -1.07 1.13
C PRO A 252 -33.48 -1.86 2.44
N SER A 253 -33.75 -3.16 2.40
CA SER A 253 -33.57 -4.04 3.55
C SER A 253 -32.08 -4.24 3.83
N LEU A 254 -31.72 -4.25 5.12
CA LEU A 254 -30.38 -4.70 5.52
C LEU A 254 -30.40 -6.23 5.56
N ASP A 255 -29.94 -6.86 4.49
CA ASP A 255 -30.07 -8.31 4.34
C ASP A 255 -29.13 -9.07 5.31
N ASN A 256 -27.97 -8.50 5.65
CA ASN A 256 -26.98 -9.15 6.51
C ASN A 256 -27.11 -8.91 8.03
N GLN A 257 -28.26 -8.47 8.53
CA GLN A 257 -28.59 -8.20 9.95
C GLN A 257 -27.69 -7.22 10.73
N LEU A 258 -26.36 -7.21 10.51
CA LEU A 258 -25.36 -6.37 11.15
C LEU A 258 -24.12 -6.24 10.26
N LEU A 259 -23.72 -4.99 9.94
CA LEU A 259 -22.45 -4.70 9.26
C LEU A 259 -21.43 -4.13 10.25
N ILE A 260 -20.18 -4.54 10.14
CA ILE A 260 -19.06 -4.12 10.99
C ILE A 260 -17.78 -3.93 10.17
N ILE A 261 -16.82 -3.21 10.74
CA ILE A 261 -15.51 -2.99 10.12
C ILE A 261 -14.80 -4.31 9.76
N GLY A 262 -14.19 -4.36 8.58
CA GLY A 262 -13.48 -5.53 8.05
C GLY A 262 -14.34 -6.49 7.23
N MET A 263 -15.63 -6.18 7.00
CA MET A 263 -16.47 -6.92 6.06
C MET A 263 -16.29 -6.38 4.64
N GLY A 264 -16.26 -7.26 3.62
CA GLY A 264 -16.34 -6.88 2.20
C GLY A 264 -15.12 -7.20 1.34
N ALA A 265 -15.25 -6.91 0.04
CA ALA A 265 -14.27 -6.95 -1.07
C ALA A 265 -13.34 -8.16 -1.27
N ASP A 266 -13.45 -9.22 -0.47
CA ASP A 266 -12.81 -10.51 -0.76
C ASP A 266 -13.55 -11.25 -1.89
N GLU A 267 -12.86 -12.09 -2.69
CA GLU A 267 -13.46 -12.84 -3.82
C GLU A 267 -14.59 -13.79 -3.38
N ASP A 268 -14.57 -14.24 -2.11
CA ASP A 268 -15.59 -15.09 -1.50
C ASP A 268 -16.69 -14.31 -0.74
N THR A 269 -16.69 -12.97 -0.80
CA THR A 269 -17.69 -12.14 -0.10
C THR A 269 -19.09 -12.41 -0.68
N PRO A 270 -20.10 -12.76 0.14
CA PRO A 270 -21.46 -12.90 -0.33
C PRO A 270 -21.95 -11.64 -1.06
N ALA A 271 -22.53 -11.81 -2.25
CA ALA A 271 -22.96 -10.67 -3.09
C ALA A 271 -23.91 -9.71 -2.36
N SER A 272 -24.80 -10.24 -1.52
CA SER A 272 -25.70 -9.44 -0.67
C SER A 272 -24.95 -8.59 0.36
N LEU A 273 -23.86 -9.10 0.93
CA LEU A 273 -23.04 -8.37 1.90
C LEU A 273 -22.25 -7.24 1.25
N LYS A 274 -21.68 -7.50 0.07
CA LYS A 274 -21.01 -6.47 -0.71
C LYS A 274 -21.99 -5.36 -1.10
N GLN A 275 -23.19 -5.74 -1.56
CA GLN A 275 -24.24 -4.80 -1.93
C GLN A 275 -24.69 -3.94 -0.73
N ASP A 276 -24.94 -4.54 0.44
CA ASP A 276 -25.28 -3.81 1.67
C ASP A 276 -24.20 -2.75 2.03
N ILE A 277 -22.92 -3.06 1.82
CA ILE A 277 -21.83 -2.13 2.11
C ILE A 277 -21.74 -1.01 1.06
N GLU A 278 -21.90 -1.32 -0.22
CA GLU A 278 -21.93 -0.31 -1.29
C GLU A 278 -23.09 0.67 -1.08
N GLU A 279 -24.28 0.15 -0.74
CA GLU A 279 -25.45 0.97 -0.44
C GLU A 279 -25.25 1.87 0.78
N LEU A 280 -24.61 1.35 1.84
CA LEU A 280 -24.20 2.12 3.01
C LEU A 280 -23.28 3.28 2.62
N GLN A 281 -22.23 3.00 1.85
CA GLN A 281 -21.21 3.97 1.45
C GLN A 281 -21.81 5.06 0.56
N VAL A 282 -22.67 4.69 -0.41
CA VAL A 282 -23.40 5.63 -1.25
C VAL A 282 -24.25 6.54 -0.38
N ARG A 283 -25.01 5.96 0.55
CA ARG A 283 -25.93 6.73 1.38
C ARG A 283 -25.20 7.68 2.35
N LEU A 284 -24.12 7.23 2.97
CA LEU A 284 -23.28 8.08 3.81
C LEU A 284 -22.63 9.21 3.01
N ARG A 285 -22.28 8.97 1.75
CA ARG A 285 -21.75 9.99 0.85
C ARG A 285 -22.80 11.03 0.49
N ASP A 286 -24.00 10.61 0.16
CA ASP A 286 -25.13 11.51 -0.14
C ASP A 286 -25.50 12.39 1.06
N LEU A 287 -25.33 11.86 2.27
CA LEU A 287 -25.56 12.57 3.53
C LEU A 287 -24.35 13.41 3.98
N GLY A 288 -23.23 13.38 3.24
CA GLY A 288 -22.03 14.17 3.50
C GLY A 288 -21.08 13.61 4.57
N TYR A 289 -21.24 12.37 5.00
CA TYR A 289 -20.37 11.71 5.99
C TYR A 289 -19.22 10.91 5.37
N TYR A 290 -19.35 10.51 4.11
CA TYR A 290 -18.36 9.66 3.42
C TYR A 290 -17.85 10.32 2.14
N GLN A 291 -16.53 10.27 1.91
CA GLN A 291 -15.87 10.86 0.73
C GLN A 291 -14.95 9.86 0.00
N GLY A 292 -14.95 8.60 0.43
CA GLY A 292 -14.15 7.53 -0.18
C GLY A 292 -14.82 6.92 -1.41
N GLU A 293 -14.12 5.97 -2.03
CA GLU A 293 -14.66 5.16 -3.13
C GLU A 293 -15.79 4.24 -2.63
N ILE A 294 -16.72 3.91 -3.52
CA ILE A 294 -17.76 2.92 -3.28
C ILE A 294 -17.18 1.59 -3.75
N ASP A 295 -16.53 0.89 -2.83
CA ASP A 295 -15.74 -0.32 -3.10
C ASP A 295 -16.36 -1.58 -2.48
N GLY A 296 -17.46 -1.44 -1.73
CA GLY A 296 -18.11 -2.54 -1.04
C GLY A 296 -17.27 -3.12 0.10
N ASN A 297 -16.28 -2.35 0.59
CA ASN A 297 -15.45 -2.70 1.74
C ASN A 297 -15.78 -1.81 2.94
N PHE A 298 -16.15 -2.43 4.06
CA PHE A 298 -16.38 -1.75 5.31
C PHE A 298 -15.03 -1.47 6.00
N GLY A 299 -14.28 -0.54 5.43
CA GLY A 299 -12.98 -0.08 5.95
C GLY A 299 -13.09 1.01 7.00
N SER A 300 -11.94 1.56 7.41
CA SER A 300 -11.88 2.62 8.43
C SER A 300 -12.58 3.91 8.01
N GLY A 301 -12.60 4.23 6.71
CA GLY A 301 -13.33 5.39 6.18
C GLY A 301 -14.84 5.23 6.36
N THR A 302 -15.37 4.03 6.07
CA THR A 302 -16.78 3.70 6.28
C THR A 302 -17.12 3.66 7.77
N ASP A 303 -16.28 3.07 8.62
CA ASP A 303 -16.43 3.06 10.08
C ASP A 303 -16.49 4.47 10.69
N GLN A 304 -15.61 5.37 10.27
CA GLN A 304 -15.64 6.76 10.73
C GLN A 304 -16.90 7.49 10.27
N ALA A 305 -17.32 7.30 9.03
CA ALA A 305 -18.54 7.89 8.50
C ALA A 305 -19.78 7.39 9.26
N VAL A 306 -19.84 6.09 9.56
CA VAL A 306 -20.89 5.46 10.38
C VAL A 306 -20.88 6.02 11.80
N LYS A 307 -19.72 6.08 12.46
CA LYS A 307 -19.60 6.62 13.82
C LYS A 307 -19.97 8.10 13.89
N ALA A 308 -19.57 8.90 12.90
CA ALA A 308 -19.95 10.31 12.82
C ALA A 308 -21.46 10.47 12.64
N PHE A 309 -22.08 9.65 11.80
CA PHE A 309 -23.53 9.60 11.64
C PHE A 309 -24.22 9.17 12.94
N GLN A 310 -23.79 8.08 13.57
CA GLN A 310 -24.35 7.59 14.82
C GLN A 310 -24.21 8.60 15.96
N ALA A 311 -23.04 9.23 16.10
CA ALA A 311 -22.79 10.24 17.13
C ALA A 311 -23.76 11.41 17.02
N LYS A 312 -24.14 11.79 15.80
CA LYS A 312 -25.10 12.88 15.56
C LYS A 312 -26.55 12.51 15.89
N PHE A 313 -26.96 11.27 15.59
CA PHE A 313 -28.38 10.87 15.68
C PHE A 313 -28.73 10.04 16.91
N PHE A 314 -27.76 9.35 17.52
CA PHE A 314 -27.93 8.49 18.70
C PHE A 314 -27.06 8.96 19.88
N GLY A 315 -26.09 9.84 19.64
CA GLY A 315 -25.17 10.37 20.65
C GLY A 315 -23.80 9.71 20.61
N ALA A 316 -22.76 10.44 21.04
CA ALA A 316 -21.36 10.00 20.91
C ALA A 316 -21.04 8.70 21.65
N ASN A 317 -21.76 8.37 22.73
CA ASN A 317 -21.57 7.11 23.48
C ASN A 317 -22.17 5.89 22.76
N GLU A 318 -23.09 6.11 21.82
CA GLU A 318 -23.77 5.07 21.04
C GLU A 318 -23.13 4.93 19.63
N ALA A 319 -22.05 5.66 19.35
CA ALA A 319 -21.32 5.66 18.08
C ALA A 319 -20.27 4.54 18.03
N ASP A 320 -20.76 3.31 17.90
CA ASP A 320 -19.95 2.10 17.99
C ASP A 320 -19.39 1.59 16.65
N GLY A 321 -19.82 2.15 15.52
CA GLY A 321 -19.42 1.76 14.17
C GLY A 321 -20.15 0.53 13.63
N LYS A 322 -21.12 -0.01 14.38
CA LYS A 322 -21.89 -1.19 13.98
C LYS A 322 -23.21 -0.76 13.34
N VAL A 323 -23.45 -1.23 12.12
CA VAL A 323 -24.66 -0.89 11.37
C VAL A 323 -25.65 -2.02 11.49
N GLY A 324 -26.50 -1.94 12.52
CA GLY A 324 -27.68 -2.80 12.66
C GLY A 324 -28.96 -2.13 12.12
N PRO A 325 -30.14 -2.77 12.26
CA PRO A 325 -31.39 -2.29 11.67
C PRO A 325 -31.80 -0.87 12.10
N LEU A 326 -31.45 -0.47 13.33
CA LEU A 326 -31.72 0.88 13.84
C LEU A 326 -30.88 1.95 13.12
N THR A 327 -29.56 1.72 13.01
CA THR A 327 -28.64 2.60 12.26
C THR A 327 -29.04 2.65 10.79
N TRP A 328 -29.35 1.49 10.19
CA TRP A 328 -29.75 1.36 8.80
C TRP A 328 -31.01 2.15 8.48
N LYS A 329 -32.08 1.94 9.25
CA LYS A 329 -33.34 2.69 9.09
C LYS A 329 -33.10 4.21 9.16
N LYS A 330 -32.24 4.65 10.09
CA LYS A 330 -31.99 6.08 10.29
C LYS A 330 -31.29 6.75 9.12
N LEU A 331 -30.39 6.04 8.43
CA LEU A 331 -29.71 6.55 7.23
C LEU A 331 -30.70 6.96 6.14
N TRP A 332 -31.80 6.25 6.03
CA TRP A 332 -32.79 6.50 4.98
C TRP A 332 -33.90 7.49 5.39
N GLU A 333 -34.07 7.79 6.68
CA GLU A 333 -34.97 8.85 7.17
C GLU A 333 -34.42 10.27 6.94
N GLY A 334 -33.10 10.41 6.77
CA GLY A 334 -32.43 11.70 6.62
C GLY A 334 -32.72 12.40 5.28
N ASN A 335 -33.10 13.67 5.31
CA ASN A 335 -33.04 14.50 4.11
C ASN A 335 -31.55 14.81 3.79
N PRO A 336 -31.16 14.89 2.50
CA PRO A 336 -29.83 15.36 2.13
C PRO A 336 -29.59 16.72 2.77
N VAL A 337 -28.49 16.86 3.51
CA VAL A 337 -28.08 18.17 3.99
C VAL A 337 -27.24 18.78 2.87
N PRO A 338 -27.56 20.00 2.38
CA PRO A 338 -26.66 20.71 1.49
C PRO A 338 -25.29 20.75 2.15
N VAL A 339 -24.26 20.30 1.42
CA VAL A 339 -22.89 20.16 1.89
C VAL A 339 -22.48 21.43 2.64
N THR A 340 -22.62 21.40 3.96
CA THR A 340 -22.07 22.39 4.86
C THR A 340 -20.91 21.66 5.49
N PRO A 341 -19.67 22.06 5.18
CA PRO A 341 -18.50 21.45 5.79
C PRO A 341 -18.68 21.46 7.30
N PRO A 342 -18.32 20.37 8.02
CA PRO A 342 -18.26 20.42 9.47
C PRO A 342 -17.38 21.61 9.87
N VAL A 343 -17.93 22.44 10.77
CA VAL A 343 -17.35 23.70 11.21
C VAL A 343 -15.94 23.47 11.77
N GLY A 344 -14.96 24.06 11.09
CA GLY A 344 -13.75 24.64 11.67
C GLY A 344 -12.65 23.68 12.10
N VAL A 345 -11.86 23.18 11.15
CA VAL A 345 -10.40 23.04 11.35
C VAL A 345 -9.72 23.76 10.19
N SER A 346 -8.70 24.54 10.52
CA SER A 346 -8.00 25.56 9.72
C SER A 346 -7.69 25.18 8.27
N SER A 347 -7.62 26.21 7.41
CA SER A 347 -7.34 26.18 5.98
C SER A 347 -6.30 25.12 5.54
N PRO A 348 -6.53 24.42 4.40
CA PRO A 348 -5.52 23.54 3.81
C PRO A 348 -4.21 24.30 3.57
N GLY A 349 -3.09 23.71 4.00
CA GLY A 349 -1.76 24.01 3.47
C GLY A 349 -0.87 25.02 4.21
N LYS A 350 -1.28 25.56 5.38
CA LYS A 350 -0.39 26.47 6.16
C LYS A 350 0.26 25.84 7.39
N ASN A 351 -0.47 24.99 8.13
CA ASN A 351 0.03 24.33 9.33
C ASN A 351 0.00 22.82 9.11
N TYR A 352 1.17 22.18 9.05
CA TYR A 352 1.28 20.77 8.77
C TYR A 352 2.52 20.18 9.43
N LEU A 353 2.55 18.85 9.51
CA LEU A 353 3.76 18.12 9.83
C LEU A 353 4.32 17.47 8.57
N LYS A 354 5.65 17.47 8.44
CA LYS A 354 6.35 16.77 7.37
C LYS A 354 7.33 15.78 7.96
N LEU A 355 7.26 14.51 7.57
CA LEU A 355 8.19 13.47 7.96
C LEU A 355 9.11 13.16 6.79
N THR A 356 10.41 13.40 6.98
CA THR A 356 11.44 13.11 5.98
C THR A 356 12.46 12.11 6.50
N LYS A 357 13.07 11.37 5.57
CA LYS A 357 14.18 10.48 5.88
C LYS A 357 15.49 11.27 5.97
N THR A 358 16.29 11.01 7.01
CA THR A 358 17.68 11.46 7.04
C THR A 358 18.64 10.33 6.65
N ASN A 359 19.88 10.68 6.29
CA ASN A 359 20.94 9.71 6.03
C ASN A 359 21.65 9.21 7.30
N LYS A 360 21.20 9.65 8.48
CA LYS A 360 21.78 9.24 9.77
C LYS A 360 21.03 8.04 10.32
N LYS A 361 21.76 7.16 11.00
CA LYS A 361 21.19 6.10 11.84
C LYS A 361 21.44 6.43 13.30
N ASP A 362 20.53 6.04 14.17
CA ASP A 362 20.73 6.10 15.61
C ASP A 362 21.66 4.97 16.09
N GLU A 363 21.96 4.97 17.39
CA GLU A 363 22.86 3.98 18.01
C GLU A 363 22.39 2.53 17.89
N PHE A 364 21.13 2.31 17.50
CA PHE A 364 20.52 0.99 17.34
C PHE A 364 20.31 0.58 15.87
N GLY A 365 20.78 1.41 14.94
CA GLY A 365 20.75 1.12 13.51
C GLY A 365 19.44 1.52 12.79
N CYS A 366 18.50 2.16 13.49
CA CYS A 366 17.34 2.78 12.86
C CYS A 366 17.76 4.07 12.15
N PHE A 367 17.38 4.26 10.89
CA PHE A 367 17.35 5.58 10.25
C PHE A 367 16.60 6.56 11.13
N VAL A 368 17.27 7.67 11.42
CA VAL A 368 16.69 8.83 12.06
C VAL A 368 15.80 9.51 11.03
N LEU A 369 14.53 9.69 11.35
CA LEU A 369 13.57 10.44 10.55
C LEU A 369 13.39 11.80 11.19
N LYS A 370 13.13 12.81 10.36
CA LYS A 370 12.92 14.18 10.83
C LYS A 370 11.45 14.52 10.67
N MET A 371 10.76 14.71 11.79
CA MET A 371 9.40 15.24 11.83
C MET A 371 9.50 16.76 12.00
N GLU A 372 9.04 17.49 11.00
CA GLU A 372 9.15 18.94 10.89
C GLU A 372 7.76 19.56 11.05
N TYR A 373 7.68 20.57 11.91
CA TYR A 373 6.46 21.32 12.18
C TYR A 373 6.50 22.64 11.43
N PHE A 374 5.55 22.78 10.50
CA PHE A 374 5.32 24.01 9.74
C PHE A 374 4.14 24.74 10.33
N LYS A 375 4.34 26.03 10.58
CA LYS A 375 3.29 26.98 10.97
C LYS A 375 3.32 28.17 10.03
N ASP A 376 2.17 28.50 9.48
CA ASP A 376 1.99 29.56 8.49
C ASP A 376 2.93 29.40 7.28
N GLY A 377 3.17 28.16 6.86
CA GLY A 377 4.06 27.79 5.75
C GLY A 377 5.55 27.87 6.08
N GLN A 378 5.93 28.20 7.32
CA GLN A 378 7.33 28.29 7.75
C GLN A 378 7.68 27.14 8.69
N LEU A 379 8.85 26.54 8.48
CA LEU A 379 9.42 25.59 9.44
C LEU A 379 9.63 26.31 10.78
N LYS A 380 8.92 25.89 11.82
CA LYS A 380 9.07 26.42 13.18
C LYS A 380 9.86 25.51 14.07
N ASP A 381 9.71 24.21 13.87
CA ASP A 381 10.27 23.24 14.80
C ASP A 381 10.54 21.88 14.14
N SER A 382 11.35 21.04 14.78
CA SER A 382 11.55 19.66 14.35
C SER A 382 11.92 18.71 15.48
N LEU A 383 11.62 17.43 15.27
CA LEU A 383 11.92 16.31 16.15
C LEU A 383 12.57 15.18 15.36
N ASN A 384 13.48 14.45 16.02
CA ASN A 384 13.98 13.19 15.52
C ASN A 384 13.06 12.06 15.98
N VAL A 385 12.67 11.19 15.06
CA VAL A 385 11.77 10.06 15.30
C VAL A 385 12.26 8.82 14.54
N CYS A 386 11.67 7.66 14.79
CA CYS A 386 11.85 6.46 13.98
C CYS A 386 10.52 6.00 13.39
N SER A 387 10.61 5.15 12.38
CA SER A 387 9.47 4.37 11.88
C SER A 387 10.01 3.08 11.29
N GLY A 388 9.34 1.97 11.59
CA GLY A 388 9.87 0.63 11.32
C GLY A 388 10.94 0.18 12.31
N THR A 389 11.53 -0.99 12.04
CA THR A 389 12.62 -1.57 12.85
C THR A 389 13.96 -1.52 12.11
N PRO A 390 15.12 -1.59 12.80
CA PRO A 390 16.44 -1.31 12.18
C PRO A 390 16.74 -2.03 10.85
N SER A 391 16.26 -3.26 10.69
CA SER A 391 16.47 -4.08 9.48
C SER A 391 15.32 -4.01 8.46
N ARG A 392 14.19 -3.40 8.80
CA ARG A 392 12.97 -3.34 7.97
C ARG A 392 12.64 -1.94 7.46
N GLN A 393 13.56 -0.98 7.59
CA GLN A 393 13.39 0.39 7.08
C GLN A 393 13.56 0.52 5.55
N ILE A 394 12.69 -0.19 4.82
CA ILE A 394 12.54 -0.10 3.38
C ILE A 394 11.43 0.93 3.12
N PHE A 395 11.81 2.12 2.68
CA PHE A 395 10.89 3.23 2.44
C PHE A 395 10.18 3.03 1.11
N LYS A 396 8.85 2.99 1.15
CA LYS A 396 7.99 2.60 0.02
C LYS A 396 6.82 3.56 -0.12
N THR A 397 6.18 3.52 -1.28
CA THR A 397 4.88 4.17 -1.51
C THR A 397 3.75 3.35 -0.87
N ALA A 398 2.57 3.95 -0.74
CA ALA A 398 1.40 3.29 -0.16
C ALA A 398 0.97 1.99 -0.82
N THR A 399 1.08 1.90 -2.14
CA THR A 399 0.73 0.71 -2.92
C THR A 399 1.75 -0.41 -2.75
N ALA A 400 3.00 -0.08 -2.42
CA ALA A 400 4.09 -1.04 -2.22
C ALA A 400 4.28 -1.45 -0.74
N SER A 401 3.55 -0.83 0.19
CA SER A 401 3.62 -1.17 1.62
C SER A 401 2.52 -2.15 2.00
N VAL A 402 2.91 -3.28 2.60
CA VAL A 402 1.97 -4.35 2.98
C VAL A 402 1.63 -4.29 4.48
N PRO A 403 0.44 -4.75 4.89
CA PRO A 403 0.07 -4.81 6.31
C PRO A 403 1.10 -5.60 7.13
N LYS A 404 1.30 -5.23 8.41
CA LYS A 404 2.16 -5.94 9.37
C LYS A 404 3.65 -6.10 8.99
N SER A 405 4.15 -5.43 7.95
CA SER A 405 5.53 -5.62 7.45
C SER A 405 6.64 -5.08 8.35
N PHE A 406 6.33 -4.41 9.46
CA PHE A 406 7.28 -3.65 10.29
C PHE A 406 8.11 -2.60 9.50
N GLU A 407 7.72 -2.31 8.26
CA GLU A 407 8.31 -1.25 7.43
C GLU A 407 7.80 0.12 7.85
N PRO A 408 8.53 1.22 7.55
CA PRO A 408 8.09 2.58 7.80
C PRO A 408 6.70 2.90 7.24
N LEU A 409 6.08 3.96 7.74
CA LEU A 409 4.88 4.53 7.09
C LEU A 409 5.14 4.67 5.57
N PRO A 410 4.21 4.26 4.70
CA PRO A 410 4.38 4.58 3.30
C PRO A 410 4.30 6.08 3.00
N GLU A 411 5.00 6.47 1.93
CA GLU A 411 4.97 7.83 1.38
C GLU A 411 3.54 8.24 1.00
N GLY A 412 3.17 9.47 1.35
CA GLY A 412 1.90 10.09 0.99
C GLY A 412 1.40 11.05 2.06
N LEU A 413 0.16 11.51 1.89
CA LEU A 413 -0.52 12.34 2.88
C LEU A 413 -1.25 11.45 3.87
N TRP A 414 -1.03 11.71 5.14
CA TRP A 414 -1.73 11.13 6.27
C TRP A 414 -2.47 12.22 7.04
N ARG A 415 -3.56 11.84 7.69
CA ARG A 415 -4.30 12.69 8.60
C ARG A 415 -4.00 12.31 10.05
N ILE A 416 -3.70 13.31 10.88
CA ILE A 416 -3.47 13.13 12.31
C ILE A 416 -4.82 13.12 13.04
N GLU A 417 -5.12 12.01 13.69
CA GLU A 417 -6.35 11.85 14.46
C GLU A 417 -6.21 12.37 15.90
N ASN A 418 -7.27 12.28 16.69
CA ASN A 418 -7.26 12.70 18.07
C ASN A 418 -6.39 11.80 18.95
N ILE A 419 -5.64 12.43 19.87
CA ILE A 419 -4.78 11.74 20.83
C ILE A 419 -5.61 10.78 21.69
N LYS A 420 -5.14 9.54 21.81
CA LYS A 420 -5.63 8.52 22.73
C LYS A 420 -4.73 8.43 23.95
N TRP A 421 -5.35 8.39 25.12
CA TRP A 421 -4.68 8.25 26.41
C TRP A 421 -5.02 6.91 27.03
N ALA A 422 -4.03 6.25 27.64
CA ALA A 422 -4.26 5.04 28.44
C ALA A 422 -5.22 5.36 29.59
N GLY A 423 -6.31 4.59 29.72
CA GLY A 423 -7.39 4.90 30.67
C GLY A 423 -8.43 5.90 30.16
N GLY A 424 -8.30 6.39 28.93
CA GLY A 424 -9.28 7.25 28.27
C GLY A 424 -9.14 8.74 28.61
N PRO A 425 -10.13 9.59 28.24
CA PRO A 425 -10.03 11.04 28.32
C PRO A 425 -9.76 11.62 29.72
N ALA A 426 -10.15 10.89 30.78
CA ALA A 426 -9.90 11.29 32.17
C ALA A 426 -8.40 11.30 32.53
N HIS A 427 -7.58 10.60 31.75
CA HIS A 427 -6.12 10.50 31.90
C HIS A 427 -5.37 11.34 30.86
N LYS A 428 -6.00 12.41 30.37
CA LYS A 428 -5.36 13.37 29.46
C LYS A 428 -4.09 13.94 30.11
N ASP A 429 -2.99 13.97 29.35
CA ASP A 429 -1.67 14.41 29.80
C ASP A 429 -1.01 13.54 30.88
N ASP A 430 -1.54 12.33 31.11
CA ASP A 430 -0.90 11.31 31.94
C ASP A 430 0.06 10.44 31.11
N TYR A 431 1.35 10.75 31.21
CA TYR A 431 2.44 10.01 30.56
C TYR A 431 3.03 8.90 31.45
N SER A 432 2.42 8.63 32.60
CA SER A 432 2.86 7.62 33.57
C SER A 432 2.12 6.29 33.46
N GLY A 433 1.02 6.25 32.69
CA GLY A 433 0.22 5.05 32.45
C GLY A 433 1.00 3.88 31.83
N LYS A 434 0.40 2.68 31.87
CA LYS A 434 1.06 1.47 31.35
C LYS A 434 1.01 1.42 29.82
N PHE A 435 -0.18 1.29 29.23
CA PHE A 435 -0.34 1.21 27.77
C PHE A 435 -1.74 1.65 27.30
N VAL A 436 -1.83 2.23 26.11
CA VAL A 436 -3.12 2.46 25.41
C VAL A 436 -3.78 1.14 25.03
N PHE A 437 -2.98 0.14 24.66
CA PHE A 437 -3.44 -1.24 24.43
C PHE A 437 -2.58 -2.20 25.26
N PRO A 438 -3.17 -3.20 25.93
CA PRO A 438 -2.40 -4.22 26.64
C PRO A 438 -1.35 -4.82 25.68
N ASP A 439 -0.06 -4.78 26.07
CA ASP A 439 1.07 -5.40 25.37
C ASP A 439 1.58 -4.76 24.05
N SER A 440 1.17 -3.55 23.68
CA SER A 440 1.43 -3.01 22.32
C SER A 440 2.74 -2.27 22.07
N GLY A 441 3.60 -2.04 23.06
CA GLY A 441 4.84 -1.25 22.85
C GLY A 441 4.61 0.22 22.45
N VAL A 442 3.34 0.67 22.45
CA VAL A 442 2.89 2.03 22.10
C VAL A 442 3.07 3.01 23.28
N GLY A 443 3.09 2.49 24.51
CA GLY A 443 3.18 3.29 25.73
C GLY A 443 1.82 3.92 26.12
N PRO A 444 1.80 4.92 27.00
CA PRO A 444 0.58 5.47 27.63
C PRO A 444 -0.23 6.42 26.73
N VAL A 445 0.32 6.77 25.57
CA VAL A 445 -0.28 7.76 24.67
C VAL A 445 -0.01 7.41 23.22
N SER A 446 -1.02 7.58 22.37
CA SER A 446 -0.89 7.40 20.93
C SER A 446 -1.74 8.40 20.17
N THR A 447 -1.37 8.68 18.92
CA THR A 447 -2.09 9.60 18.05
C THR A 447 -2.29 8.87 16.71
N PRO A 448 -3.50 8.36 16.42
CA PRO A 448 -3.72 7.58 15.21
C PRO A 448 -3.49 8.38 13.93
N LEU A 449 -3.15 7.67 12.87
CA LEU A 449 -2.94 8.21 11.53
C LEU A 449 -3.84 7.51 10.51
N THR A 450 -4.49 8.31 9.66
CA THR A 450 -5.34 7.81 8.57
C THR A 450 -4.72 8.19 7.23
N TYR A 451 -4.38 7.24 6.38
CA TYR A 451 -3.84 7.53 5.05
C TYR A 451 -4.90 8.21 4.17
N GLN A 452 -4.49 9.21 3.38
CA GLN A 452 -5.40 10.02 2.58
C GLN A 452 -5.18 9.83 1.07
N LYS A 453 -3.94 10.03 0.57
CA LYS A 453 -3.64 10.08 -0.89
C LYS A 453 -2.10 9.98 -1.12
N PRO A 454 -1.58 9.72 -2.34
CA PRO A 454 -2.26 9.79 -3.66
C PRO A 454 -3.24 8.65 -3.98
N ASN A 455 -3.02 7.46 -3.40
CA ASN A 455 -3.79 6.24 -3.71
C ASN A 455 -4.49 5.72 -2.44
N SER A 456 -4.82 4.43 -2.39
CA SER A 456 -5.17 3.72 -1.15
C SER A 456 -3.95 2.99 -0.57
N THR A 457 -4.03 2.64 0.71
CA THR A 457 -3.07 1.73 1.35
C THR A 457 -3.82 0.68 2.15
N ARG A 458 -3.28 -0.54 2.19
CA ARG A 458 -3.80 -1.61 3.06
C ARG A 458 -3.31 -1.48 4.50
N ARG A 459 -2.45 -0.48 4.78
CA ARG A 459 -1.89 -0.20 6.11
C ARG A 459 -2.97 0.41 7.01
N SER A 460 -3.33 -0.31 8.08
CA SER A 460 -4.29 0.14 9.10
C SER A 460 -3.64 0.15 10.49
N ALA A 461 -4.34 0.75 11.47
CA ALA A 461 -3.90 0.83 12.87
C ALA A 461 -2.50 1.46 13.08
N ILE A 462 -2.15 2.43 12.23
CA ILE A 462 -0.89 3.16 12.30
C ILE A 462 -1.06 4.38 13.22
N GLU A 463 -0.10 4.62 14.11
CA GLU A 463 -0.17 5.70 15.09
C GLU A 463 1.19 6.41 15.27
N ILE A 464 1.18 7.64 15.80
CA ILE A 464 2.35 8.32 16.37
C ILE A 464 2.33 8.07 17.88
N HIS A 465 3.38 7.45 18.39
CA HIS A 465 3.48 7.07 19.80
C HIS A 465 4.91 7.20 20.30
N ILE A 466 5.11 7.05 21.60
CA ILE A 466 6.46 7.00 22.17
C ILE A 466 7.08 5.66 21.77
N ASP A 467 8.32 5.64 21.29
CA ASP A 467 9.10 4.41 21.01
C ASP A 467 9.41 3.69 22.33
N TRP A 468 8.39 3.05 22.91
CA TRP A 468 8.47 2.43 24.22
C TRP A 468 9.38 1.21 24.19
N ASN A 469 9.53 0.57 23.03
CA ASN A 469 10.43 -0.56 22.80
C ASN A 469 11.91 -0.18 22.96
N ARG A 470 12.27 1.08 22.68
CA ARG A 470 13.62 1.62 22.92
C ARG A 470 14.06 1.48 24.38
N ARG A 471 13.16 1.60 25.35
CA ARG A 471 13.47 1.39 26.78
C ARG A 471 13.91 -0.04 27.09
N LYS A 472 13.47 -1.00 26.29
CA LYS A 472 13.81 -2.43 26.41
C LYS A 472 15.00 -2.83 25.52
N LYS A 473 15.73 -1.86 24.95
CA LYS A 473 16.82 -2.08 23.99
C LYS A 473 16.39 -2.75 22.67
N SER A 474 15.11 -2.64 22.30
CA SER A 474 14.56 -3.17 21.03
C SER A 474 13.87 -2.05 20.23
N PRO A 475 14.57 -0.99 19.82
CA PRO A 475 13.93 0.22 19.30
C PRO A 475 13.29 0.01 17.94
N GLY A 476 12.35 0.90 17.66
CA GLY A 476 11.57 0.88 16.43
C GLY A 476 10.12 0.50 16.68
N THR A 477 9.36 0.58 15.61
CA THR A 477 7.91 0.41 15.63
C THR A 477 7.48 -0.60 14.57
N ALA A 478 6.28 -1.17 14.74
CA ALA A 478 5.63 -1.98 13.71
C ALA A 478 5.02 -1.09 12.62
N GLY A 479 5.85 -0.21 12.07
CA GLY A 479 5.49 0.73 11.03
C GLY A 479 4.80 2.00 11.47
N CYS A 480 4.46 2.16 12.75
CA CYS A 480 4.08 3.44 13.36
C CYS A 480 5.20 4.49 13.32
N VAL A 481 4.95 5.70 13.83
CA VAL A 481 6.01 6.69 14.08
C VAL A 481 6.35 6.71 15.57
N GLY A 482 7.58 6.35 15.90
CA GLY A 482 8.10 6.27 17.26
C GLY A 482 8.87 7.54 17.64
N ILE A 483 8.34 8.30 18.59
CA ILE A 483 9.01 9.45 19.20
C ILE A 483 9.90 8.97 20.34
N TYR A 484 11.16 9.42 20.39
CA TYR A 484 12.18 8.82 21.26
C TYR A 484 11.97 9.05 22.76
N THR A 485 11.44 10.22 23.13
CA THR A 485 11.31 10.60 24.54
C THR A 485 9.91 11.10 24.87
N ILE A 486 9.54 11.03 26.15
CA ILE A 486 8.29 11.66 26.64
C ILE A 486 8.34 13.18 26.39
N GLY A 487 9.50 13.82 26.60
CA GLY A 487 9.65 15.26 26.37
C GLY A 487 9.40 15.66 24.91
N ASP A 488 9.88 14.86 23.96
CA ASP A 488 9.60 15.06 22.54
C ASP A 488 8.12 14.81 22.21
N TYR A 489 7.48 13.83 22.85
CA TYR A 489 6.05 13.61 22.65
C TYR A 489 5.21 14.76 23.22
N GLN A 490 5.58 15.31 24.37
CA GLN A 490 4.97 16.52 24.92
C GLN A 490 5.15 17.72 23.99
N ARG A 491 6.31 17.83 23.33
CA ARG A 491 6.55 18.83 22.29
C ARG A 491 5.63 18.65 21.08
N PHE A 492 5.47 17.43 20.59
CA PHE A 492 4.50 17.10 19.54
C PHE A 492 3.06 17.45 19.95
N VAL A 493 2.64 17.13 21.18
CA VAL A 493 1.32 17.50 21.70
C VAL A 493 1.14 19.02 21.78
N ARG A 494 2.20 19.79 22.08
CA ARG A 494 2.15 21.25 22.01
C ARG A 494 1.89 21.74 20.59
N TRP A 495 2.57 21.19 19.57
CA TRP A 495 2.31 21.54 18.17
C TRP A 495 0.84 21.27 17.78
N LEU A 496 0.29 20.13 18.20
CA LEU A 496 -1.13 19.80 17.98
C LEU A 496 -2.07 20.80 18.63
N ARG A 497 -1.77 21.26 19.84
CA ARG A 497 -2.60 22.26 20.54
C ARG A 497 -2.43 23.67 19.99
N GLU A 498 -1.26 23.97 19.43
CA GLU A 498 -0.92 25.32 18.98
C GLU A 498 -1.63 25.68 17.67
N THR A 499 -1.63 24.76 16.69
CA THR A 499 -2.19 25.04 15.36
C THR A 499 -3.06 23.93 14.79
N ASP A 500 -3.28 22.85 15.54
CA ASP A 500 -4.00 21.65 15.09
C ASP A 500 -3.59 21.21 13.66
N PRO A 501 -2.29 21.00 13.39
CA PRO A 501 -1.83 20.59 12.06
C PRO A 501 -2.27 19.16 11.79
N ARG A 502 -3.42 18.99 11.12
CA ARG A 502 -4.01 17.68 10.83
C ARG A 502 -3.40 16.99 9.62
N ASP A 503 -2.72 17.74 8.76
CA ASP A 503 -2.01 17.19 7.61
C ASP A 503 -0.61 16.72 8.01
N PHE A 504 -0.30 15.47 7.67
CA PHE A 504 0.98 14.84 7.92
C PHE A 504 1.56 14.27 6.63
N PHE A 505 2.51 15.01 6.05
CA PHE A 505 3.18 14.66 4.81
C PHE A 505 4.34 13.72 5.10
N VAL A 506 4.21 12.47 4.65
CA VAL A 506 5.31 11.51 4.71
C VAL A 506 6.02 11.54 3.36
N ASP A 507 7.25 12.05 3.34
CA ASP A 507 8.03 12.31 2.13
C ASP A 507 9.40 11.62 2.22
N TRP A 508 9.52 10.52 1.50
CA TRP A 508 10.74 9.72 1.40
C TRP A 508 11.60 10.09 0.20
N GLY A 509 11.17 11.09 -0.59
CA GLY A 509 11.81 11.45 -1.85
C GLY A 509 11.51 10.47 -2.99
N LEU A 510 10.43 9.68 -2.91
CA LEU A 510 9.98 8.77 -3.97
C LEU A 510 9.12 9.49 -5.03
N GLY A 511 8.80 10.77 -4.82
CA GLY A 511 8.10 11.62 -5.79
C GLY A 511 6.59 11.45 -5.81
N THR A 512 6.02 10.70 -4.87
CA THR A 512 4.58 10.43 -4.76
C THR A 512 3.91 11.17 -3.59
N CYS A 513 4.70 11.76 -2.69
CA CYS A 513 4.18 12.62 -1.63
C CYS A 513 3.46 13.84 -2.22
N PRO A 514 2.17 14.07 -1.88
CA PRO A 514 1.46 15.27 -2.30
C PRO A 514 2.17 16.53 -1.79
N GLN A 515 2.09 17.62 -2.55
CA GLN A 515 2.62 18.90 -2.09
C GLN A 515 1.71 19.50 -0.99
N PRO A 516 2.29 20.08 0.08
CA PRO A 516 1.56 20.76 1.14
C PRO A 516 0.74 21.98 0.68
#